data_AF-A0A3R9K5E2-F1
#
_entry.id   AF-A0A3R9K5E2-F1
#
_cell.length_a   1.000
_cell.length_b   1.000
_cell.length_c   1.000
_cell.angle_alpha   90.00
_cell.angle_beta   90.00
_cell.angle_gamma   90.00
#
_symmetry.space_group_name_H-M   'P 1'
#
loop_
_entity.id
_entity.type
_entity.pdbx_description
1 polymer ?
#
loop_
_entity_poly.entity_id
_entity_poly.type
_entity_poly.pdbx_seq_one_letter_code
_entity_poly.pdbx_strand_id
1 'polypeptide(L)'
;MKVKETKYKKSSGLDSHKLVGFCLIFSLVLVIGFGVNQIFNILPIPLPYKEINYSFPLYLNLFCLVYRVFDYLFLDSSRTKVTLKRFIELFIYLNSIGLIVHLFIGVSGKNSKGILPSLLSLDYRYIWFPISTYLFFFSLAGLTVLLQNHMEKMRNIP
;
A
#
# COMPACT_ATOMS: atom_id res chain seq x y z
N MET A 1 44.43 44.03 -11.18
CA MET A 1 43.50 43.15 -11.91
C MET A 1 43.08 42.02 -10.96
N LYS A 2 41.85 42.06 -10.41
CA LYS A 2 41.35 41.06 -9.45
C LYS A 2 40.87 39.83 -10.22
N VAL A 3 41.55 38.71 -10.07
CA VAL A 3 41.09 37.41 -10.57
C VAL A 3 39.90 36.99 -9.71
N LYS A 4 38.71 36.90 -10.34
CA LYS A 4 37.53 36.30 -9.71
C LYS A 4 37.72 34.79 -9.70
N GLU A 5 37.94 34.22 -8.52
CA GLU A 5 37.83 32.77 -8.34
C GLU A 5 36.36 32.37 -8.51
N THR A 6 36.05 31.70 -9.62
CA THR A 6 34.78 30.99 -9.77
C THR A 6 34.83 29.75 -8.90
N LYS A 7 34.11 29.77 -7.76
CA LYS A 7 33.84 28.57 -6.98
C LYS A 7 33.12 27.56 -7.88
N TYR A 8 33.84 26.55 -8.36
CA TYR A 8 33.22 25.37 -8.92
C TYR A 8 32.45 24.64 -7.82
N LYS A 9 31.12 24.58 -7.98
CA LYS A 9 30.21 23.82 -7.11
C LYS A 9 30.50 22.33 -7.31
N LYS A 10 31.32 21.75 -6.44
CA LYS A 10 31.58 20.31 -6.40
C LYS A 10 30.35 19.59 -5.84
N SER A 11 29.39 19.26 -6.70
CA SER A 11 28.31 18.30 -6.41
C SER A 11 28.45 17.09 -7.34
N SER A 12 29.22 16.08 -6.95
CA SER A 12 29.40 14.90 -7.80
C SER A 12 29.58 13.56 -7.07
N GLY A 13 29.43 13.50 -5.74
CA GLY A 13 29.51 12.24 -4.99
C GLY A 13 28.29 11.96 -4.13
N LEU A 14 27.88 12.96 -3.34
CA LEU A 14 26.83 12.80 -2.32
C LEU A 14 25.43 12.57 -2.93
N ASP A 15 25.16 13.16 -4.09
CA ASP A 15 23.87 13.01 -4.78
C ASP A 15 23.72 11.63 -5.44
N SER A 16 24.83 11.00 -5.82
CA SER A 16 24.84 9.64 -6.39
C SER A 16 24.43 8.59 -5.36
N HIS A 17 24.90 8.68 -4.11
CA HIS A 17 24.52 7.74 -3.05
C HIS A 17 23.02 7.82 -2.69
N LYS A 18 22.41 9.01 -2.75
CA LYS A 18 20.96 9.17 -2.55
C LYS A 18 20.17 8.61 -3.73
N LEU A 19 20.64 8.82 -4.96
CA LEU A 19 20.00 8.30 -6.16
C LEU A 19 20.08 6.77 -6.24
N VAL A 20 21.23 6.18 -5.90
CA VAL A 20 21.39 4.72 -5.84
C VAL A 20 20.47 4.10 -4.79
N GLY A 21 20.38 4.69 -3.60
CA GLY A 21 19.44 4.24 -2.57
C GLY A 21 17.98 4.30 -3.03
N PHE A 22 17.59 5.38 -3.71
CA PHE A 22 16.27 5.52 -4.31
C PHE A 22 16.00 4.45 -5.38
N CYS A 23 16.95 4.21 -6.30
CA CYS A 23 16.82 3.19 -7.33
C CYS A 23 16.65 1.77 -6.75
N LEU A 24 17.34 1.46 -5.66
CA LEU A 24 17.20 0.17 -4.97
C LEU A 24 15.80 -0.02 -4.39
N ILE A 25 15.29 0.98 -3.65
CA ILE A 25 13.94 0.94 -3.07
C ILE A 25 12.88 0.87 -4.17
N PHE A 26 13.05 1.66 -5.23
CA PHE A 26 12.11 1.67 -6.35
C PHE A 26 12.09 0.33 -7.09
N SER A 27 13.26 -0.25 -7.38
CA SER A 27 13.36 -1.57 -8.02
C SER A 27 12.72 -2.66 -7.16
N LEU A 28 12.89 -2.59 -5.84
CA LEU A 28 12.24 -3.49 -4.90
C LEU A 28 10.71 -3.38 -4.97
N VAL A 29 10.18 -2.16 -4.92
CA VAL A 29 8.73 -1.90 -5.04
C VAL A 29 8.18 -2.45 -6.36
N LEU A 30 8.93 -2.32 -7.46
CA LEU A 30 8.55 -2.89 -8.75
C LEU A 30 8.53 -4.42 -8.73
N VAL A 31 9.53 -5.06 -8.15
CA VAL A 31 9.58 -6.53 -8.04
C VAL A 31 8.40 -7.05 -7.21
N ILE A 32 8.08 -6.40 -6.09
CA ILE A 32 6.92 -6.75 -5.26
C ILE A 32 5.63 -6.54 -6.04
N GLY A 33 5.48 -5.40 -6.72
CA GLY A 33 4.31 -5.10 -7.56
C GLY A 33 4.11 -6.15 -8.64
N PHE A 34 5.17 -6.52 -9.35
CA PHE A 34 5.13 -7.58 -10.36
C PHE A 34 4.75 -8.92 -9.74
N GLY A 35 5.35 -9.31 -8.62
CA GLY A 35 5.01 -10.56 -7.92
C GLY A 35 3.54 -10.61 -7.50
N VAL A 36 3.02 -9.54 -6.93
CA VAL A 36 1.60 -9.42 -6.54
C VAL A 36 0.69 -9.52 -7.76
N ASN A 37 1.04 -8.89 -8.87
CA ASN A 37 0.29 -9.01 -10.12
C ASN A 37 0.25 -10.46 -10.65
N GLN A 38 1.36 -11.20 -10.57
CA GLN A 38 1.38 -12.61 -10.94
C GLN A 38 0.49 -13.46 -10.02
N ILE A 39 0.59 -13.27 -8.71
CA ILE A 39 -0.27 -13.94 -7.72
C ILE A 39 -1.74 -13.65 -8.03
N PHE A 40 -2.08 -12.38 -8.24
CA PHE A 40 -3.43 -11.94 -8.55
C PHE A 40 -4.00 -12.59 -9.82
N ASN A 41 -3.18 -12.75 -10.87
CA ASN A 41 -3.60 -13.43 -12.10
C ASN A 41 -3.88 -14.93 -11.91
N ILE A 42 -3.18 -15.58 -10.98
CA ILE A 42 -3.35 -17.00 -10.65
C ILE A 42 -4.60 -17.24 -9.78
N LEU A 43 -5.04 -16.24 -9.00
CA LEU A 43 -6.21 -16.39 -8.13
C LEU A 43 -7.45 -16.82 -8.95
N PRO A 44 -8.21 -17.83 -8.47
CA PRO A 44 -9.38 -18.38 -9.16
C PRO A 44 -10.60 -17.47 -8.97
N ILE A 45 -10.50 -16.23 -9.42
CA ILE A 45 -11.55 -15.21 -9.34
C ILE A 45 -12.21 -15.05 -10.72
N PRO A 46 -13.55 -14.84 -10.78
CA PRO A 46 -14.25 -14.49 -12.02
C PRO A 46 -13.61 -13.33 -12.79
N LEU A 47 -13.67 -13.40 -14.12
CA LEU A 47 -13.04 -12.45 -15.03
C LEU A 47 -13.38 -10.97 -14.77
N PRO A 48 -14.63 -10.58 -14.46
CA PRO A 48 -14.96 -9.17 -14.18
C PRO A 48 -14.16 -8.60 -13.01
N TYR A 49 -13.88 -9.42 -12.00
CA TYR A 49 -13.11 -8.99 -10.84
C TYR A 49 -11.59 -8.99 -11.10
N LYS A 50 -11.10 -9.59 -12.19
CA LYS A 50 -9.68 -9.46 -12.58
C LYS A 50 -9.36 -8.09 -13.18
N GLU A 51 -10.38 -7.30 -13.53
CA GLU A 51 -10.17 -5.90 -13.90
C GLU A 51 -9.77 -5.08 -12.67
N ILE A 52 -8.75 -4.22 -12.86
CA ILE A 52 -8.21 -3.40 -11.78
C ILE A 52 -9.27 -2.50 -11.14
N ASN A 53 -10.27 -2.07 -11.91
CA ASN A 53 -11.36 -1.22 -11.43
C ASN A 53 -12.13 -1.86 -10.26
N TYR A 54 -12.34 -3.18 -10.29
CA TYR A 54 -13.06 -3.91 -9.24
C TYR A 54 -12.11 -4.51 -8.19
N SER A 55 -10.89 -4.88 -8.59
CA SER A 55 -9.91 -5.53 -7.71
C SER A 55 -8.92 -4.60 -7.04
N PHE A 56 -8.93 -3.30 -7.32
CA PHE A 56 -8.02 -2.34 -6.72
C PHE A 56 -7.89 -2.47 -5.19
N PRO A 57 -8.97 -2.57 -4.38
CA PRO A 57 -8.81 -2.83 -2.95
C PRO A 57 -8.06 -4.13 -2.67
N LEU A 58 -8.35 -5.21 -3.39
CA LEU A 58 -7.69 -6.50 -3.19
C LEU A 58 -6.20 -6.41 -3.56
N TYR A 59 -5.89 -5.82 -4.72
CA TYR A 59 -4.53 -5.61 -5.19
C TYR A 59 -3.71 -4.76 -4.22
N LEU A 60 -4.26 -3.63 -3.78
CA LEU A 60 -3.60 -2.70 -2.87
C LEU A 60 -3.34 -3.35 -1.50
N ASN A 61 -4.30 -4.10 -0.97
CA ASN A 61 -4.13 -4.82 0.31
C ASN A 61 -3.09 -5.96 0.18
N LEU A 62 -3.10 -6.73 -0.91
CA LEU A 62 -2.09 -7.76 -1.16
C LEU A 62 -0.70 -7.16 -1.32
N PHE A 63 -0.58 -6.07 -2.07
CA PHE A 63 0.68 -5.34 -2.23
C PHE A 63 1.21 -4.87 -0.88
N CYS A 64 0.34 -4.25 -0.06
CA CYS A 64 0.72 -3.81 1.27
C CYS A 64 1.16 -4.98 2.16
N LEU A 65 0.42 -6.08 2.14
CA LEU A 65 0.73 -7.28 2.92
C LEU A 65 2.12 -7.82 2.56
N VAL A 66 2.38 -8.05 1.27
CA VAL A 66 3.68 -8.56 0.79
C VAL A 66 4.79 -7.57 1.09
N TYR A 67 4.57 -6.28 0.82
CA TYR A 67 5.55 -5.23 1.13
C TYR A 67 5.90 -5.22 2.62
N ARG A 68 4.91 -5.37 3.50
CA ARG A 68 5.12 -5.30 4.94
C ARG A 68 5.79 -6.55 5.50
N VAL A 69 5.48 -7.73 4.97
CA VAL A 69 6.23 -8.96 5.26
C VAL A 69 7.68 -8.82 4.81
N PHE A 70 7.90 -8.25 3.62
CA PHE A 70 9.25 -7.98 3.12
C PHE A 70 10.00 -6.98 4.00
N ASP A 71 9.37 -5.86 4.35
CA ASP A 71 9.89 -4.83 5.25
C ASP A 71 10.32 -5.45 6.59
N TYR A 72 9.48 -6.31 7.19
CA TYR A 72 9.80 -7.03 8.42
C TYR A 72 10.99 -7.99 8.27
N LEU A 73 11.04 -8.78 7.19
CA LEU A 73 12.06 -9.82 7.01
C LEU A 73 13.43 -9.27 6.59
N PHE A 74 13.46 -8.26 5.72
CA PHE A 74 14.67 -7.80 5.04
C PHE A 74 15.13 -6.41 5.48
N LEU A 75 14.20 -5.47 5.70
CA LEU A 75 14.54 -4.09 6.07
C LEU A 75 14.68 -3.91 7.58
N ASP A 76 13.86 -4.60 8.38
CA ASP A 76 13.90 -4.56 9.85
C ASP A 76 14.68 -5.73 10.50
N SER A 77 15.58 -6.37 9.76
CA SER A 77 16.51 -7.37 10.36
C SER A 77 17.36 -6.78 11.51
N SER A 78 17.43 -5.45 11.65
CA SER A 78 18.08 -4.73 12.74
C SER A 78 17.10 -4.28 13.83
N ARG A 79 16.50 -5.22 14.56
CA ARG A 79 15.92 -5.06 15.93
C ARG A 79 14.89 -3.93 16.17
N THR A 80 14.31 -3.27 15.18
CA THR A 80 13.36 -2.18 15.42
C THR A 80 11.92 -2.69 15.40
N LYS A 81 11.59 -3.60 16.33
CA LYS A 81 10.27 -4.25 16.50
C LYS A 81 9.14 -3.49 15.79
N VAL A 82 8.87 -3.83 14.54
CA VAL A 82 7.68 -3.33 13.85
C VAL A 82 6.50 -3.76 14.71
N THR A 83 5.85 -2.80 15.36
CA THR A 83 4.77 -3.14 16.28
C THR A 83 3.60 -3.66 15.46
N LEU A 84 3.01 -4.77 15.89
CA LEU A 84 1.79 -5.33 15.33
C LEU A 84 0.69 -4.25 15.21
N LYS A 85 0.68 -3.30 16.15
CA LYS A 85 -0.11 -2.07 16.08
C LYS A 85 0.13 -1.25 14.79
N ARG A 86 1.38 -0.90 14.47
CA ARG A 86 1.72 -0.11 13.27
C ARG A 86 1.52 -0.91 11.98
N PHE A 87 1.57 -2.24 12.03
CA PHE A 87 1.16 -3.10 10.91
C PHE A 87 -0.34 -2.92 10.63
N ILE A 88 -1.16 -3.06 11.68
CA ILE A 88 -2.62 -3.02 11.55
C ILE A 88 -3.14 -1.62 11.23
N GLU A 89 -2.59 -0.59 11.85
CA GLU A 89 -3.00 0.81 11.62
C GLU A 89 -2.93 1.16 10.13
N LEU A 90 -1.92 0.67 9.40
CA LEU A 90 -1.82 0.87 7.96
C LEU A 90 -3.06 0.33 7.24
N PHE A 91 -3.48 -0.91 7.53
CA PHE A 91 -4.68 -1.50 6.94
C PHE A 91 -5.96 -0.74 7.31
N ILE A 92 -6.08 -0.28 8.55
CA ILE A 92 -7.23 0.55 8.98
C ILE A 92 -7.26 1.85 8.16
N TYR A 93 -6.17 2.61 8.11
CA TYR A 93 -6.11 3.89 7.39
C TYR A 93 -6.33 3.71 5.89
N LEU A 94 -5.63 2.76 5.29
CA LEU A 94 -5.67 2.49 3.86
C LEU A 94 -7.06 2.05 3.40
N ASN A 95 -7.73 1.17 4.15
CA ASN A 95 -9.07 0.72 3.78
C ASN A 95 -10.16 1.75 4.09
N SER A 96 -10.05 2.48 5.21
CA SER A 96 -11.01 3.56 5.54
C SER A 96 -10.98 4.68 4.51
N ILE A 97 -9.80 5.26 4.26
CA ILE A 97 -9.65 6.38 3.32
C ILE A 97 -9.86 5.88 1.90
N GLY A 98 -9.31 4.71 1.57
CA GLY A 98 -9.46 4.08 0.27
C GLY A 98 -10.91 3.85 -0.11
N LEU A 99 -11.73 3.33 0.81
CA LEU A 99 -13.17 3.14 0.58
C LEU A 99 -13.86 4.47 0.25
N ILE A 100 -13.65 5.51 1.06
CA ILE A 100 -14.30 6.82 0.87
C ILE A 100 -13.88 7.44 -0.49
N VAL A 101 -12.59 7.48 -0.77
CA VAL A 101 -12.05 8.08 -2.00
C VAL A 101 -12.52 7.30 -3.23
N HIS A 102 -12.44 5.97 -3.19
CA HIS A 102 -12.83 5.12 -4.31
C HIS A 102 -14.34 5.14 -4.53
N LEU A 103 -15.15 5.27 -3.47
CA LEU A 103 -16.60 5.34 -3.57
C LEU A 103 -17.07 6.63 -4.27
N PHE A 104 -16.59 7.79 -3.83
CA PHE A 104 -17.15 9.07 -4.26
C PHE A 104 -16.39 9.74 -5.41
N ILE A 105 -15.06 9.67 -5.40
CA ILE A 105 -14.22 10.43 -6.33
C ILE A 105 -13.74 9.53 -7.46
N GLY A 106 -13.34 8.31 -7.12
CA GLY A 106 -12.47 7.52 -7.99
C GLY A 106 -11.11 8.19 -8.18
N VAL A 107 -10.20 7.51 -8.86
CA VAL A 107 -8.93 8.10 -9.30
C VAL A 107 -9.02 8.30 -10.81
N SER A 108 -9.93 9.18 -11.22
CA SER A 108 -10.18 9.51 -12.62
C SER A 108 -9.89 10.99 -12.87
N GLY A 109 -8.85 11.27 -13.65
CA GLY A 109 -8.57 12.61 -14.13
C GLY A 109 -9.60 13.04 -15.17
N LYS A 110 -10.10 14.27 -15.09
CA LYS A 110 -11.18 14.83 -15.95
C LYS A 110 -10.97 14.67 -17.47
N ASN A 111 -9.75 14.39 -17.93
CA ASN A 111 -9.36 14.28 -19.34
C ASN A 111 -8.69 12.94 -19.73
N SER A 112 -8.55 12.01 -18.79
CA SER A 112 -8.02 10.66 -19.05
C SER A 112 -9.18 9.68 -18.93
N LYS A 113 -9.31 8.72 -19.84
CA LYS A 113 -10.08 7.49 -19.54
C LYS A 113 -9.53 6.95 -18.20
N GLY A 114 -10.27 7.15 -17.11
CA GLY A 114 -9.74 7.10 -15.76
C GLY A 114 -9.01 5.79 -15.45
N ILE A 115 -7.90 5.88 -14.72
CA ILE A 115 -7.15 4.71 -14.26
C ILE A 115 -7.99 3.90 -13.28
N LEU A 116 -8.86 4.57 -12.50
CA LEU A 116 -9.86 3.97 -11.63
C LEU A 116 -11.10 4.89 -11.55
N PRO A 117 -12.25 4.52 -12.15
CA PRO A 117 -13.48 5.28 -12.00
C PRO A 117 -13.98 5.23 -10.53
N SER A 118 -14.90 6.11 -10.16
CA SER A 118 -15.60 5.97 -8.88
C SER A 118 -16.42 4.69 -8.87
N LEU A 119 -16.53 4.03 -7.72
CA LEU A 119 -17.34 2.81 -7.59
C LEU A 119 -18.79 3.04 -7.99
N LEU A 120 -19.33 4.22 -7.70
CA LEU A 120 -20.69 4.60 -8.10
C LEU A 120 -20.89 4.70 -9.63
N SER A 121 -19.82 4.85 -10.39
CA SER A 121 -19.84 4.88 -11.85
C SER A 121 -19.60 3.51 -12.50
N LEU A 122 -19.28 2.48 -11.71
CA LEU A 122 -19.05 1.12 -12.17
C LEU A 122 -20.36 0.32 -12.29
N ASP A 123 -20.30 -0.85 -12.93
CA ASP A 123 -21.46 -1.73 -13.05
C ASP A 123 -21.90 -2.19 -11.64
N TYR A 124 -23.14 -1.87 -11.31
CA TYR A 124 -23.74 -2.19 -10.02
C TYR A 124 -23.71 -3.68 -9.68
N ARG A 125 -23.68 -4.57 -10.68
CA ARG A 125 -23.59 -6.02 -10.48
C ARG A 125 -22.31 -6.46 -9.79
N TYR A 126 -21.23 -5.69 -9.94
CA TYR A 126 -19.90 -6.05 -9.47
C TYR A 126 -19.34 -5.11 -8.40
N ILE A 127 -20.03 -3.99 -8.10
CA ILE A 127 -19.61 -2.98 -7.12
C ILE A 127 -19.45 -3.54 -5.69
N TRP A 128 -20.23 -4.58 -5.35
CA TRP A 128 -20.21 -5.17 -4.01
C TRP A 128 -18.87 -5.80 -3.67
N PHE A 129 -18.11 -6.29 -4.67
CA PHE A 129 -16.83 -6.96 -4.46
C PHE A 129 -15.74 -6.01 -3.90
N PRO A 130 -15.44 -4.86 -4.53
CA PRO A 130 -14.50 -3.90 -3.95
C PRO A 130 -14.94 -3.39 -2.58
N ILE A 131 -16.24 -3.11 -2.38
CA ILE A 131 -16.78 -2.67 -1.08
C ILE A 131 -16.55 -3.74 -0.02
N SER A 132 -16.92 -4.99 -0.32
CA SER A 132 -16.75 -6.14 0.58
C SER A 132 -15.27 -6.35 0.93
N THR A 133 -14.37 -6.15 -0.04
CA THR A 133 -12.93 -6.28 0.18
C THR A 133 -12.41 -5.21 1.15
N TYR A 134 -12.76 -3.93 0.96
CA TYR A 134 -12.39 -2.86 1.89
C TYR A 134 -12.87 -3.15 3.31
N LEU A 135 -14.14 -3.55 3.44
CA LEU A 135 -14.74 -3.87 4.74
C LEU A 135 -14.06 -5.09 5.38
N PHE A 136 -13.77 -6.13 4.61
CA PHE A 136 -13.09 -7.32 5.11
C PHE A 136 -11.73 -6.99 5.72
N PHE A 137 -10.87 -6.28 4.98
CA PHE A 137 -9.54 -5.92 5.49
C PHE A 137 -9.60 -4.91 6.65
N PHE A 138 -10.53 -3.95 6.59
CA PHE A 138 -10.77 -3.02 7.69
C PHE A 138 -11.24 -3.75 8.97
N SER A 139 -12.20 -4.66 8.85
CA SER A 139 -12.73 -5.44 9.97
C SER A 139 -11.69 -6.41 10.53
N LEU A 140 -10.91 -7.08 9.68
CA LEU A 140 -9.83 -7.97 10.10
C LEU A 140 -8.78 -7.20 10.92
N ALA A 141 -8.40 -6.02 10.44
CA ALA A 141 -7.50 -5.11 11.13
C ALA A 141 -8.09 -4.65 12.47
N GLY A 142 -9.33 -4.15 12.48
CA GLY A 142 -10.03 -3.71 13.68
C GLY A 142 -10.18 -4.82 14.73
N LEU A 143 -10.54 -6.03 14.30
CA LEU A 143 -10.66 -7.20 15.17
C LEU A 143 -9.33 -7.55 15.82
N THR A 144 -8.23 -7.46 15.08
CA THR A 144 -6.90 -7.76 15.62
C THR A 144 -6.52 -6.76 16.72
N VAL A 145 -6.84 -5.46 16.56
CA VAL A 145 -6.65 -4.46 17.61
C VAL A 145 -7.53 -4.74 18.84
N LEU A 146 -8.80 -5.08 18.62
CA LEU A 146 -9.71 -5.42 19.72
C LEU A 146 -9.23 -6.64 20.51
N LEU A 147 -8.76 -7.68 19.82
CA LEU A 147 -8.19 -8.88 20.44
C LEU A 147 -6.93 -8.55 21.23
N GLN A 148 -6.02 -7.73 20.68
CA GLN A 148 -4.83 -7.30 21.39
C GLN A 148 -5.19 -6.57 22.69
N ASN A 149 -6.12 -5.61 22.61
CA ASN A 149 -6.58 -4.85 23.78
C ASN A 149 -7.25 -5.76 24.82
N HIS A 150 -8.05 -6.74 24.38
CA HIS A 150 -8.68 -7.71 25.25
C HIS A 150 -7.63 -8.58 25.98
N MET A 151 -6.65 -9.10 25.26
CA MET A 151 -5.56 -9.88 25.86
C MET A 151 -4.71 -9.07 26.84
N GLU A 152 -4.39 -7.81 26.51
CA GLU A 152 -3.68 -6.91 27.41
C GLU A 152 -4.48 -6.65 28.69
N LYS A 153 -5.80 -6.43 28.56
CA LYS A 153 -6.69 -6.28 29.71
C LYS A 153 -6.69 -7.54 30.59
N MET A 154 -6.86 -8.73 30.01
CA MET A 154 -6.85 -10.00 30.74
C MET A 154 -5.52 -10.27 31.45
N ARG A 155 -4.39 -9.90 30.85
CA ARG A 155 -3.06 -10.05 31.45
C ARG A 155 -2.83 -9.11 32.64
N ASN A 156 -3.51 -7.98 32.68
CA ASN A 156 -3.38 -6.96 33.72
C ASN A 156 -4.45 -7.10 34.83
N ILE A 157 -5.27 -8.15 34.80
CA ILE A 157 -6.15 -8.51 35.93
C ILE A 157 -5.26 -9.13 37.01
N PRO A 158 -5.23 -8.57 38.23
CA PRO A 158 -4.37 -9.03 39.32
C PRO A 158 -4.75 -10.43 39.84
#